data_AF-A0A9D4SDZ9-F1
#
_entry.id   AF-A0A9D4SDZ9-F1
#
_cell.length_a   1.000
_cell.length_b   1.000
_cell.length_c   1.000
_cell.angle_alpha   90.00
_cell.angle_beta   90.00
_cell.angle_gamma   90.00
#
_symmetry.space_group_name_H-M   'P 1'
#
loop_
_entity.id
_entity.type
_entity.pdbx_description
1 polymer ?
#
loop_
_entity_poly.entity_id
_entity_poly.type
_entity_poly.pdbx_seq_one_letter_code
_entity_poly.pdbx_strand_id
1 'polypeptide(L)'
;MNSDSIVDIDYFLNDIHSKIYRLISLIDFCHVYRRYRFLNLVNKNDFLMFLKILLSQSNDTNEMSTSVLIMDIIRIVQDMGQEELSNIFKQIEIDWKTRNFYIIYLLKSRQYLLQRLKQIDSVRQSLRKDHSCTDFIIISFLVQLILDKQESNIQELIRKFRDPSTLTDEKALLVQRLLDTTINKLQTQLFTDEQLILLRQILERHLMNRIYLLAFYPNGDIDKLRDQILHQQIQQQLSSNLSHNSKLLNIPIKYFTTSPWPSAQAELLLLSAYKTPRDKIQCIYRCCSHIITLLSTSQNSIPSADDLLPVLIFVVIKSNARSILSTIEYVNTFYRNEMTGEQSYYWTQFCSAVEFIKTILNNDQQLS
;
A
#
# COMPACT_ATOMS: atom_id res chain seq x y z
N MET A 1 53.31 -39.08 40.53
CA MET A 1 53.32 -39.07 39.06
C MET A 1 51.94 -39.51 38.58
N ASN A 2 51.32 -38.67 37.74
CA ASN A 2 50.17 -38.93 36.87
C ASN A 2 48.78 -39.04 37.53
N SER A 3 48.17 -37.88 37.82
CA SER A 3 46.71 -37.73 37.94
C SER A 3 46.18 -36.37 37.45
N ASP A 4 47.04 -35.33 37.41
CA ASP A 4 46.60 -33.97 37.09
C ASP A 4 46.54 -33.65 35.57
N SER A 5 47.13 -34.47 34.71
CA SER A 5 47.19 -34.21 33.26
C SER A 5 45.93 -34.61 32.48
N ILE A 6 45.01 -35.36 33.08
CA ILE A 6 43.82 -35.91 32.38
C ILE A 6 42.63 -34.94 32.47
N VAL A 7 42.49 -34.22 33.59
CA VAL A 7 41.40 -33.28 33.83
C VAL A 7 41.52 -32.02 32.97
N ASP A 8 42.76 -31.56 32.71
CA ASP A 8 43.02 -30.38 31.87
C ASP A 8 42.72 -30.61 30.38
N ILE A 9 42.87 -31.84 29.88
CA ILE A 9 42.60 -32.18 28.48
C ILE A 9 41.08 -32.21 28.21
N ASP A 10 40.30 -32.78 29.12
CA ASP A 10 38.83 -32.81 29.01
C ASP A 10 38.20 -31.42 29.13
N TYR A 11 38.77 -30.53 29.96
CA TYR A 11 38.31 -29.14 30.07
C TYR A 11 38.61 -28.34 28.80
N PHE A 12 39.80 -28.54 28.22
CA PHE A 12 40.21 -27.93 26.96
C PHE A 12 39.37 -28.40 25.78
N LEU A 13 39.10 -29.71 25.67
CA LEU A 13 38.22 -30.27 24.65
C LEU A 13 36.78 -29.77 24.79
N ASN A 14 36.25 -29.64 26.01
CA ASN A 14 34.92 -29.08 26.24
C ASN A 14 34.81 -27.59 25.88
N ASP A 15 35.86 -26.80 26.12
CA ASP A 15 35.90 -25.39 25.70
C ASP A 15 35.93 -25.26 24.17
N ILE A 16 36.69 -26.10 23.48
CA ILE A 16 36.72 -26.18 22.01
C ILE A 16 35.35 -26.58 21.47
N HIS A 17 34.73 -27.61 22.05
CA HIS A 17 33.36 -28.02 21.72
C HIS A 17 32.40 -26.85 21.88
N SER A 18 32.40 -26.16 23.03
CA SER A 18 31.54 -25.00 23.31
C SER A 18 31.72 -23.85 22.32
N LYS A 19 32.97 -23.53 21.96
CA LYS A 19 33.31 -22.50 20.97
C LYS A 19 32.82 -22.88 19.56
N ILE A 20 33.07 -24.11 19.12
CA ILE A 20 32.57 -24.63 17.84
C ILE A 20 31.03 -24.65 17.83
N TYR A 21 30.39 -25.04 18.93
CA TYR A 21 28.92 -25.00 19.07
C TYR A 21 28.36 -23.59 19.02
N ARG A 22 29.01 -22.60 19.65
CA ARG A 22 28.60 -21.19 19.56
C ARG A 22 28.68 -20.70 18.12
N LEU A 23 29.77 -21.01 17.42
CA LEU A 23 29.92 -20.69 15.99
C LEU A 23 28.85 -21.39 15.14
N ILE A 24 28.52 -22.66 15.44
CA ILE A 24 27.42 -23.40 14.78
C ILE A 24 26.05 -22.82 15.09
N SER A 25 25.82 -22.30 16.30
CA SER A 25 24.53 -21.72 16.68
C SER A 25 24.30 -20.33 16.08
N LEU A 26 25.38 -19.59 15.84
CA LEU A 26 25.34 -18.24 15.26
C LEU A 26 25.21 -18.27 13.74
N ILE A 27 25.59 -19.40 13.11
CA ILE A 27 25.59 -19.58 11.67
C ILE A 27 24.47 -20.54 11.32
N ASP A 28 23.54 -20.13 10.45
CA ASP A 28 22.54 -21.05 9.89
C ASP A 28 23.24 -22.09 9.01
N PHE A 29 23.67 -23.22 9.61
CA PHE A 29 24.36 -24.31 8.91
C PHE A 29 23.56 -24.81 7.71
N CYS A 30 22.22 -24.74 7.75
CA CYS A 30 21.37 -25.10 6.62
C CYS A 30 21.48 -24.11 5.44
N HIS A 31 21.62 -22.81 5.70
CA HIS A 31 21.79 -21.78 4.67
C HIS A 31 23.19 -21.85 4.06
N VAL A 32 24.18 -22.23 4.88
CA VAL A 32 25.59 -22.26 4.50
C VAL A 32 25.97 -23.58 3.82
N TYR A 33 25.49 -24.74 4.29
CA TYR A 33 25.67 -26.04 3.64
C TYR A 33 25.04 -26.09 2.23
N ARG A 34 23.91 -25.41 2.02
CA ARG A 34 23.31 -25.24 0.68
C ARG A 34 24.19 -24.42 -0.26
N ARG A 35 24.95 -23.45 0.27
CA ARG A 35 25.78 -22.51 -0.50
C ARG A 35 27.19 -23.05 -0.79
N TYR A 36 27.71 -23.93 0.08
CA TYR A 36 29.08 -24.49 0.00
C TYR A 36 29.08 -26.03 -0.05
N ARG A 37 28.18 -26.59 -0.87
CA ARG A 37 27.94 -28.04 -1.02
C ARG A 37 29.18 -28.86 -1.47
N PHE A 38 30.26 -28.19 -1.84
CA PHE A 38 31.52 -28.75 -2.36
C PHE A 38 32.60 -28.96 -1.28
N LEU A 39 32.42 -28.45 -0.06
CA LEU A 39 33.40 -28.63 1.02
C LEU A 39 33.07 -29.88 1.83
N ASN A 40 34.01 -30.83 1.91
CA ASN A 40 33.89 -31.95 2.83
C ASN A 40 34.37 -31.49 4.21
N LEU A 41 33.44 -30.99 5.04
CA LEU A 41 33.74 -30.43 6.37
C LEU A 41 34.43 -31.40 7.34
N VAL A 42 34.52 -32.69 7.00
CA VAL A 42 35.27 -33.73 7.72
C VAL A 42 36.79 -33.56 7.54
N ASN A 43 37.24 -32.97 6.42
CA ASN A 43 38.64 -32.69 6.17
C ASN A 43 39.05 -31.36 6.82
N LYS A 44 40.08 -31.36 7.68
CA LYS A 44 40.65 -30.15 8.31
C LYS A 44 40.92 -29.00 7.33
N ASN A 45 41.44 -29.29 6.15
CA ASN A 45 41.78 -28.26 5.16
C ASN A 45 40.53 -27.56 4.59
N ASP A 46 39.48 -28.33 4.33
CA ASP A 46 38.20 -27.82 3.82
C ASP A 46 37.45 -27.04 4.92
N PHE A 47 37.55 -27.50 6.17
CA PHE A 47 36.99 -26.79 7.33
C PHE A 47 37.74 -25.48 7.64
N LEU A 48 39.07 -25.44 7.51
CA LEU A 48 39.84 -24.20 7.63
C LEU A 48 39.52 -23.22 6.50
N MET A 49 39.31 -23.72 5.28
CA MET A 49 38.89 -22.88 4.15
C MET A 49 37.50 -22.32 4.38
N PHE A 50 36.59 -23.12 4.94
CA PHE A 50 35.27 -22.70 5.36
C PHE A 50 35.29 -21.59 6.42
N LEU A 51 36.09 -21.75 7.49
CA LEU A 51 36.24 -20.73 8.53
C LEU A 51 36.85 -19.42 8.00
N LYS A 52 37.79 -19.48 7.05
CA LYS A 52 38.34 -18.29 6.39
C LYS A 52 37.29 -17.55 5.55
N ILE A 53 36.40 -18.28 4.87
CA ILE A 53 35.27 -17.69 4.14
C ILE A 53 34.31 -17.00 5.12
N LEU A 54 33.98 -17.65 6.23
CA LEU A 54 33.14 -17.05 7.27
C LEU A 54 33.76 -15.80 7.90
N LEU A 55 35.08 -15.81 8.13
CA LEU A 55 35.82 -14.64 8.62
C LEU A 55 35.75 -13.47 7.64
N SER A 56 35.88 -13.74 6.34
CA SER A 56 35.71 -12.67 5.33
C SER A 56 34.29 -12.10 5.36
N GLN A 57 33.27 -12.96 5.49
CA GLN A 57 31.88 -12.51 5.56
C GLN A 57 31.57 -11.72 6.82
N SER A 58 32.08 -12.13 7.98
CA SER A 58 31.85 -11.43 9.25
C SER A 58 32.59 -10.08 9.31
N ASN A 59 33.74 -9.98 8.63
CA ASN A 59 34.43 -8.70 8.45
C ASN A 59 33.65 -7.77 7.52
N ASP A 60 33.01 -8.29 6.47
CA ASP A 60 32.15 -7.50 5.58
C ASP A 60 30.88 -7.01 6.30
N THR A 61 30.36 -7.76 7.28
CA THR A 61 29.17 -7.41 8.07
C THR A 61 29.45 -6.63 9.37
N ASN A 62 30.71 -6.31 9.67
CA ASN A 62 31.15 -5.59 10.88
C ASN A 62 30.78 -6.24 12.24
N GLU A 63 30.63 -7.56 12.29
CA GLU A 63 30.37 -8.28 13.55
C GLU A 63 31.69 -8.66 14.24
N MET A 64 32.21 -7.74 15.07
CA MET A 64 33.49 -7.91 15.79
C MET A 64 33.56 -9.17 16.67
N SER A 65 32.45 -9.52 17.35
CA SER A 65 32.41 -10.65 18.29
C SER A 65 32.49 -12.01 17.59
N THR A 66 31.86 -12.15 16.42
CA THR A 66 31.91 -13.36 15.61
C THR A 66 33.26 -13.51 14.92
N SER A 67 33.86 -12.42 14.43
CA SER A 67 35.22 -12.45 13.84
C SER A 67 36.28 -12.90 14.84
N VAL A 68 36.22 -12.45 16.10
CA VAL A 68 37.16 -12.89 17.15
C VAL A 68 36.99 -14.38 17.46
N LEU A 69 35.75 -14.86 17.57
CA LEU A 69 35.46 -16.29 17.78
C LEU A 69 35.95 -17.15 16.60
N ILE A 70 35.77 -16.69 15.35
CA ILE A 70 36.24 -17.39 14.16
C ILE A 70 37.77 -17.44 14.13
N MET A 71 38.47 -16.35 14.49
CA MET A 71 39.94 -16.33 14.56
C MET A 71 40.50 -17.30 15.60
N ASP A 72 39.91 -17.34 16.80
CA ASP A 72 40.31 -18.29 17.84
C ASP A 72 40.07 -19.75 17.40
N ILE A 73 38.95 -20.01 16.73
CA ILE A 73 38.63 -21.35 16.22
C ILE A 73 39.59 -21.75 15.09
N ILE A 74 39.98 -20.83 14.20
CA ILE A 74 41.01 -21.08 13.17
C ILE A 74 42.34 -21.47 13.81
N ARG A 75 42.78 -20.75 14.86
CA ARG A 75 44.02 -21.05 15.58
C ARG A 75 43.98 -22.44 16.19
N ILE A 76 42.91 -22.77 16.91
CA ILE A 76 42.73 -24.07 17.57
C ILE A 76 42.72 -25.21 16.52
N VAL A 77 41.98 -25.03 15.42
CA VAL A 77 41.87 -26.06 14.38
C VAL A 77 43.19 -26.26 13.64
N GLN A 78 44.03 -25.22 13.51
CA GLN A 78 45.38 -25.35 12.93
C GLN A 78 46.30 -26.22 13.79
N ASP A 79 46.18 -26.15 15.11
CA ASP A 79 47.04 -26.88 16.06
C ASP A 79 46.58 -28.33 16.30
N MET A 80 45.31 -28.67 16.01
CA MET A 80 44.70 -29.99 16.28
C MET A 80 44.98 -31.06 15.20
N GLY A 81 45.04 -32.34 15.60
CA GLY A 81 45.12 -33.47 14.67
C GLY A 81 43.82 -33.72 13.89
N GLN A 82 43.90 -34.35 12.71
CA GLN A 82 42.70 -34.72 11.92
C GLN A 82 41.78 -35.71 12.65
N GLU A 83 42.35 -36.63 13.44
CA GLU A 83 41.60 -37.63 14.20
C GLU A 83 40.83 -37.00 15.37
N GLU A 84 41.42 -36.02 16.04
CA GLU A 84 40.79 -35.27 17.14
C GLU A 84 39.62 -34.43 16.62
N LEU A 85 39.79 -33.75 15.48
CA LEU A 85 38.71 -33.03 14.81
C LEU A 85 37.58 -33.97 14.39
N SER A 86 37.89 -35.15 13.84
CA SER A 86 36.89 -36.15 13.46
C SER A 86 36.06 -36.62 14.67
N ASN A 87 36.71 -36.81 15.83
CA ASN A 87 36.02 -37.20 17.07
C ASN A 87 35.10 -36.10 17.59
N ILE A 88 35.56 -34.84 17.53
CA ILE A 88 34.75 -33.67 17.89
C ILE A 88 33.51 -33.57 16.98
N PHE A 89 33.69 -33.72 15.67
CA PHE A 89 32.56 -33.69 14.72
C PHE A 89 31.58 -34.86 14.92
N LYS A 90 32.06 -36.07 15.25
CA LYS A 90 31.19 -37.21 15.56
C LYS A 90 30.36 -36.97 16.82
N GLN A 91 30.96 -36.41 17.88
CA GLN A 91 30.21 -36.04 19.09
C GLN A 91 29.17 -34.95 18.79
N ILE A 92 29.53 -33.94 18.00
CA ILE A 92 28.60 -32.89 17.55
C ILE A 92 27.45 -33.49 16.73
N GLU A 93 27.73 -34.47 15.87
CA GLU A 93 26.71 -35.14 15.06
C GLU A 93 25.73 -35.94 15.94
N ILE A 94 26.22 -36.61 16.98
CA ILE A 94 25.39 -37.37 17.94
C ILE A 94 24.49 -36.41 18.75
N ASP A 95 25.07 -35.34 19.29
CA ASP A 95 24.34 -34.31 20.03
C ASP A 95 23.32 -33.58 19.14
N TRP A 96 23.67 -33.32 17.88
CA TRP A 96 22.74 -32.73 16.92
C TRP A 96 21.58 -33.69 16.66
N LYS A 97 21.84 -34.97 16.43
CA LYS A 97 20.78 -35.98 16.23
C LYS A 97 19.85 -36.10 17.42
N THR A 98 20.37 -36.06 18.65
CA THR A 98 19.54 -36.12 19.87
C THR A 98 18.68 -34.87 20.04
N ARG A 99 19.26 -33.68 19.83
CA ARG A 99 18.55 -32.39 19.96
C ARG A 99 17.64 -32.07 18.77
N ASN A 100 17.85 -32.69 17.61
CA ASN A 100 17.07 -32.45 16.39
C ASN A 100 15.57 -32.68 16.61
N PHE A 101 15.19 -33.70 17.39
CA PHE A 101 13.78 -33.91 17.74
C PHE A 101 13.16 -32.71 18.47
N TYR A 102 13.90 -32.11 19.40
CA TYR A 102 13.46 -30.92 20.13
C TYR A 102 13.45 -29.67 19.25
N ILE A 103 14.44 -29.52 18.35
CA ILE A 103 14.48 -28.42 17.37
C ILE A 103 13.29 -28.52 16.42
N ILE A 104 12.98 -29.70 15.89
CA ILE A 104 11.81 -29.93 15.04
C ILE A 104 10.51 -29.64 15.81
N TYR A 105 10.42 -30.04 17.08
CA TYR A 105 9.29 -29.69 17.93
C TYR A 105 9.13 -28.18 18.08
N LEU A 106 10.21 -27.45 18.37
CA LEU A 106 10.22 -25.99 18.49
C LEU A 106 9.86 -25.29 17.17
N LEU A 107 10.34 -25.80 16.03
CA LEU A 107 9.99 -25.27 14.72
C LEU A 107 8.50 -25.48 14.43
N LYS A 108 7.98 -26.67 14.71
CA LYS A 108 6.54 -26.98 14.56
C LYS A 108 5.68 -26.15 15.52
N SER A 109 6.09 -25.98 16.77
CA SER A 109 5.35 -25.17 17.75
C SER A 109 5.37 -23.69 17.37
N ARG A 110 6.51 -23.15 16.91
CA ARG A 110 6.60 -21.80 16.35
C ARG A 110 5.68 -21.63 15.14
N GLN A 111 5.71 -22.57 14.18
CA GLN A 111 4.83 -22.53 13.01
C GLN A 111 3.35 -22.57 13.43
N TYR A 112 2.99 -23.43 14.37
CA TYR A 112 1.64 -23.53 14.91
C TYR A 112 1.20 -22.23 15.58
N LEU A 113 2.04 -21.63 16.43
CA LEU A 113 1.75 -20.35 17.08
C LEU A 113 1.57 -19.21 16.07
N LEU A 114 2.44 -19.12 15.05
CA LEU A 114 2.30 -18.13 13.97
C LEU A 114 1.00 -18.33 13.18
N GLN A 115 0.61 -19.58 12.92
CA GLN A 115 -0.65 -19.89 12.27
C GLN A 115 -1.84 -19.49 13.15
N ARG A 116 -1.78 -19.75 14.47
CA ARG A 116 -2.83 -19.34 15.41
C ARG A 116 -2.95 -17.83 15.54
N LEU A 117 -1.83 -17.10 15.59
CA LEU A 117 -1.82 -15.64 15.58
C LEU A 117 -2.52 -15.10 14.32
N LYS A 118 -2.14 -15.61 13.13
CA LYS A 118 -2.80 -15.22 11.87
C LYS A 118 -4.30 -15.52 11.86
N GLN A 119 -4.72 -16.65 12.43
CA GLN A 119 -6.15 -16.97 12.57
C GLN A 119 -6.88 -15.98 13.47
N ILE A 120 -6.30 -15.65 14.63
CA ILE A 120 -6.88 -14.64 15.55
C ILE A 120 -6.98 -13.29 14.85
N ASP A 121 -5.95 -12.88 14.11
CA ASP A 121 -5.97 -11.63 13.35
C ASP A 121 -7.07 -11.62 12.28
N SER A 122 -7.26 -12.73 11.56
CA SER A 122 -8.35 -12.84 10.58
C SER A 122 -9.74 -12.76 11.22
N VAL A 123 -9.93 -13.36 12.40
CA VAL A 123 -11.21 -13.30 13.13
C VAL A 123 -11.45 -11.89 13.67
N ARG A 124 -10.41 -11.23 14.21
CA ARG A 124 -10.49 -9.83 14.64
C ARG A 124 -10.86 -8.90 13.48
N GLN A 125 -10.29 -9.11 12.29
CA GLN A 125 -10.65 -8.34 11.10
C GLN A 125 -12.10 -8.60 10.66
N SER A 126 -12.56 -9.86 10.72
CA SER A 126 -13.96 -10.18 10.41
C SER A 126 -14.92 -9.49 11.37
N LEU A 127 -14.70 -9.62 12.68
CA LEU A 127 -15.54 -8.99 13.70
C LEU A 127 -15.59 -7.46 13.56
N ARG A 128 -14.46 -6.83 13.23
CA ARG A 128 -14.42 -5.39 12.94
C ARG A 128 -15.27 -5.03 11.72
N LYS A 129 -15.19 -5.80 10.63
CA LYS A 129 -16.02 -5.60 9.44
C LYS A 129 -17.50 -5.77 9.78
N ASP A 130 -17.85 -6.81 10.53
CA ASP A 130 -19.23 -7.08 10.93
C ASP A 130 -19.78 -5.93 11.79
N HIS A 131 -19.00 -5.43 12.75
CA HIS A 131 -19.36 -4.24 13.54
C HIS A 131 -19.61 -3.01 12.66
N SER A 132 -18.67 -2.67 11.77
CA SER A 132 -18.82 -1.54 10.85
C SER A 132 -20.03 -1.69 9.92
N CYS A 133 -20.34 -2.92 9.49
CA CYS A 133 -21.54 -3.21 8.70
C CYS A 133 -22.82 -3.00 9.53
N THR A 134 -22.84 -3.44 10.79
CA THR A 134 -24.01 -3.20 11.67
C THR A 134 -24.24 -1.72 11.92
N ASP A 135 -23.17 -0.95 12.21
CA ASP A 135 -23.25 0.50 12.34
C ASP A 135 -23.81 1.14 11.07
N PHE A 136 -23.28 0.75 9.90
CA PHE A 136 -23.74 1.26 8.61
C PHE A 136 -25.24 0.99 8.39
N ILE A 137 -25.72 -0.22 8.66
CA ILE A 137 -27.14 -0.57 8.47
C ILE A 137 -28.03 0.24 9.43
N ILE A 138 -27.69 0.29 10.72
CA ILE A 138 -28.47 1.00 11.73
C ILE A 138 -28.52 2.50 11.40
N ILE A 139 -27.37 3.10 11.13
CA ILE A 139 -27.28 4.53 10.81
C ILE A 139 -28.00 4.82 9.49
N SER A 140 -27.87 3.96 8.47
CA SER A 140 -28.60 4.14 7.21
C SER A 140 -30.12 4.15 7.43
N PHE A 141 -30.64 3.26 8.28
CA PHE A 141 -32.06 3.24 8.61
C PHE A 141 -32.48 4.50 9.38
N LEU A 142 -31.69 4.93 10.36
CA LEU A 142 -31.95 6.17 11.11
C LEU A 142 -31.97 7.39 10.19
N VAL A 143 -30.99 7.51 9.31
CA VAL A 143 -30.89 8.60 8.33
C VAL A 143 -32.12 8.62 7.42
N GLN A 144 -32.57 7.46 6.94
CA GLN A 144 -33.77 7.38 6.12
C GLN A 144 -35.01 7.92 6.86
N LEU A 145 -35.24 7.48 8.11
CA LEU A 145 -36.35 7.98 8.94
C LEU A 145 -36.28 9.49 9.19
N ILE A 146 -35.08 10.06 9.32
CA ILE A 146 -34.88 11.50 9.52
C ILE A 146 -35.19 12.27 8.25
N LEU A 147 -34.72 11.78 7.11
CA LEU A 147 -34.96 12.42 5.82
C LEU A 147 -36.44 12.38 5.45
N ASP A 148 -37.14 11.29 5.77
CA ASP A 148 -38.60 11.19 5.57
C ASP A 148 -39.36 12.27 6.37
N LYS A 149 -38.90 12.57 7.60
CA LYS A 149 -39.46 13.67 8.41
C LYS A 149 -39.10 15.07 7.90
N GLN A 150 -38.00 15.20 7.14
CA GLN A 150 -37.52 16.48 6.61
C GLN A 150 -37.78 16.66 5.11
N GLU A 151 -38.69 15.89 4.54
CA GLU A 151 -39.00 15.90 3.11
C GLU A 151 -39.33 17.31 2.59
N SER A 152 -40.06 18.11 3.36
CA SER A 152 -40.40 19.50 3.02
C SER A 152 -39.16 20.37 2.79
N ASN A 153 -38.14 20.22 3.66
CA ASN A 153 -36.91 21.00 3.58
C ASN A 153 -36.09 20.58 2.36
N ILE A 154 -36.10 19.29 2.02
CA ILE A 154 -35.42 18.76 0.84
C ILE A 154 -36.10 19.28 -0.44
N GLN A 155 -37.43 19.31 -0.47
CA GLN A 155 -38.17 19.88 -1.60
C GLN A 155 -37.92 21.38 -1.76
N GLU A 156 -37.83 22.13 -0.66
CA GLU A 156 -37.46 23.54 -0.70
C GLU A 156 -36.03 23.73 -1.23
N LEU A 157 -35.08 22.88 -0.82
CA LEU A 157 -33.73 22.90 -1.38
C LEU A 157 -33.74 22.59 -2.87
N ILE A 158 -34.49 21.58 -3.33
CA ILE A 158 -34.60 21.26 -4.76
C ILE A 158 -35.17 22.44 -5.55
N ARG A 159 -36.15 23.16 -5.00
CA ARG A 159 -36.68 24.40 -5.63
C ARG A 159 -35.59 25.45 -5.76
N LYS A 160 -34.88 25.75 -4.67
CA LYS A 160 -33.74 26.70 -4.69
C LYS A 160 -32.66 26.29 -5.68
N PHE A 161 -32.37 25.00 -5.83
CA PHE A 161 -31.39 24.51 -6.82
C PHE A 161 -31.82 24.70 -8.28
N ARG A 162 -33.14 24.71 -8.55
CA ARG A 162 -33.71 24.97 -9.87
C ARG A 162 -33.77 26.46 -10.18
N ASP A 163 -33.82 27.32 -9.16
CA ASP A 163 -33.89 28.76 -9.33
C ASP A 163 -32.56 29.26 -9.93
N PRO A 164 -32.57 29.85 -11.14
CA PRO A 164 -31.35 30.30 -11.83
C PRO A 164 -30.64 31.45 -11.10
N SER A 165 -31.33 32.13 -10.20
CA SER A 165 -30.79 33.23 -9.39
C SER A 165 -29.86 32.77 -8.28
N THR A 166 -29.86 31.47 -7.94
CA THR A 166 -28.98 30.93 -6.89
C THR A 166 -27.60 30.62 -7.46
N LEU A 167 -26.58 31.28 -6.91
CA LEU A 167 -25.20 31.07 -7.36
C LEU A 167 -24.69 29.70 -6.92
N THR A 168 -23.67 29.18 -7.61
CA THR A 168 -23.07 27.87 -7.31
C THR A 168 -22.53 27.79 -5.88
N ASP A 169 -21.92 28.87 -5.39
CA ASP A 169 -21.38 28.91 -4.02
C ASP A 169 -22.49 28.96 -2.97
N GLU A 170 -23.60 29.63 -3.28
CA GLU A 170 -24.80 29.62 -2.42
C GLU A 170 -25.42 28.22 -2.36
N LYS A 171 -25.47 27.50 -3.49
CA LYS A 171 -25.95 26.11 -3.54
C LYS A 171 -25.11 25.19 -2.65
N ALA A 172 -23.79 25.35 -2.63
CA ALA A 172 -22.91 24.59 -1.73
C ALA A 172 -23.21 24.89 -0.25
N LEU A 173 -23.35 26.18 0.10
CA LEU A 173 -23.69 26.61 1.46
C LEU A 173 -25.06 26.10 1.92
N LEU A 174 -26.06 26.03 1.03
CA LEU A 174 -27.38 25.49 1.35
C LEU A 174 -27.31 24.00 1.73
N VAL A 175 -26.50 23.22 1.00
CA VAL A 175 -26.30 21.79 1.31
C VAL A 175 -25.59 21.62 2.65
N GLN A 176 -24.50 22.35 2.88
CA GLN A 176 -23.76 22.31 4.14
C GLN A 176 -24.64 22.71 5.32
N ARG A 177 -25.41 23.79 5.19
CA ARG A 177 -26.33 24.25 6.25
C ARG A 177 -27.39 23.20 6.58
N LEU A 178 -27.96 22.52 5.57
CA LEU A 178 -28.91 21.43 5.86
C LEU A 178 -28.24 20.26 6.57
N LEU A 179 -27.05 19.84 6.12
CA LEU A 179 -26.29 18.77 6.77
C LEU A 179 -26.01 19.11 8.24
N ASP A 180 -25.44 20.28 8.50
CA ASP A 180 -25.06 20.69 9.85
C ASP A 180 -26.30 20.88 10.75
N THR A 181 -27.39 21.46 10.25
CA THR A 181 -28.63 21.57 11.02
C THR A 181 -29.27 20.22 11.32
N THR A 182 -29.21 19.25 10.40
CA THR A 182 -29.66 17.88 10.69
C THR A 182 -28.78 17.20 11.72
N ILE A 183 -27.46 17.31 11.60
CA ILE A 183 -26.51 16.66 12.51
C ILE A 183 -26.58 17.28 13.90
N ASN A 184 -26.66 18.60 14.02
CA ASN A 184 -26.76 19.28 15.32
C ASN A 184 -28.06 18.94 16.07
N LYS A 185 -29.15 18.66 15.35
CA LYS A 185 -30.38 18.14 15.96
C LYS A 185 -30.23 16.69 16.48
N LEU A 186 -29.28 15.94 15.94
CA LEU A 186 -29.01 14.54 16.27
C LEU A 186 -27.84 14.36 17.22
N GLN A 187 -26.99 15.38 17.39
CA GLN A 187 -25.91 15.45 18.37
C GLN A 187 -26.50 15.32 19.77
N THR A 188 -26.72 14.07 20.13
CA THR A 188 -27.08 13.57 21.44
C THR A 188 -25.85 12.83 21.94
N GLN A 189 -25.67 12.74 23.27
CA GLN A 189 -24.55 12.01 23.88
C GLN A 189 -24.55 10.48 23.58
N LEU A 190 -25.44 10.02 22.68
CA LEU A 190 -25.68 8.62 22.36
C LEU A 190 -24.76 8.10 21.24
N PHE A 191 -24.16 8.96 20.42
CA PHE A 191 -23.32 8.56 19.30
C PHE A 191 -21.84 8.75 19.60
N THR A 192 -21.02 7.78 19.17
CA THR A 192 -19.56 7.94 19.15
C THR A 192 -19.11 8.83 18.00
N ASP A 193 -17.90 9.39 18.09
CA ASP A 193 -17.35 10.25 17.03
C ASP A 193 -17.28 9.53 15.67
N GLU A 194 -16.91 8.24 15.65
CA GLU A 194 -16.89 7.43 14.43
C GLU A 194 -18.28 7.27 13.81
N GLN A 195 -19.30 7.05 14.64
CA GLN A 195 -20.69 6.95 14.20
C GLN A 195 -21.22 8.29 13.70
N LEU A 196 -20.83 9.42 14.30
CA LEU A 196 -21.19 10.76 13.81
C LEU A 196 -20.58 11.05 12.44
N ILE A 197 -19.32 10.66 12.21
CA ILE A 197 -18.68 10.77 10.90
C ILE A 197 -19.43 9.92 9.87
N LEU A 198 -19.76 8.68 10.21
CA LEU A 198 -20.50 7.78 9.33
C LEU A 198 -21.92 8.31 9.02
N LEU A 199 -22.60 8.85 10.03
CA LEU A 199 -23.91 9.48 9.89
C LEU A 199 -23.86 10.68 8.94
N ARG A 200 -22.86 11.56 9.08
CA ARG A 200 -22.65 12.69 8.16
C ARG A 200 -22.45 12.21 6.72
N GLN A 201 -21.63 11.19 6.52
CA GLN A 201 -21.35 10.62 5.19
C GLN A 201 -22.61 10.03 4.54
N ILE A 202 -23.41 9.28 5.31
CA ILE A 202 -24.63 8.66 4.80
C ILE A 202 -25.69 9.74 4.48
N LEU A 203 -25.86 10.74 5.35
CA LEU A 203 -26.74 11.89 5.09
C LEU A 203 -26.33 12.63 3.82
N GLU A 204 -25.05 12.97 3.69
CA GLU A 204 -24.48 13.61 2.49
C GLU A 204 -24.80 12.78 1.24
N ARG A 205 -24.59 11.46 1.30
CA ARG A 205 -24.89 10.57 0.18
C ARG A 205 -26.35 10.58 -0.22
N HIS A 206 -27.28 10.50 0.74
CA HIS A 206 -28.71 10.55 0.43
C HIS A 206 -29.14 11.90 -0.12
N LEU A 207 -28.69 13.01 0.46
CA LEU A 207 -29.01 14.35 -0.04
C LEU A 207 -28.46 14.57 -1.45
N MET A 208 -27.16 14.33 -1.65
CA MET A 208 -26.50 14.46 -2.95
C MET A 208 -27.18 13.59 -4.01
N ASN A 209 -27.62 12.37 -3.67
CA ASN A 209 -28.34 11.51 -4.61
C ASN A 209 -29.63 12.15 -5.16
N ARG A 210 -30.34 12.96 -4.36
CA ARG A 210 -31.61 13.59 -4.79
C ARG A 210 -31.37 14.84 -5.62
N ILE A 211 -30.28 15.56 -5.39
CA ILE A 211 -29.93 16.78 -6.13
C ILE A 211 -28.90 16.56 -7.23
N TYR A 212 -28.41 15.32 -7.39
CA TYR A 212 -27.23 15.00 -8.21
C TYR A 212 -27.29 15.62 -9.61
N LEU A 213 -28.40 15.46 -10.33
CA LEU A 213 -28.51 15.98 -11.70
C LEU A 213 -28.45 17.51 -11.76
N LEU A 214 -29.05 18.20 -10.79
CA LEU A 214 -29.07 19.67 -10.71
C LEU A 214 -27.72 20.23 -10.24
N ALA A 215 -27.04 19.49 -9.38
CA ALA A 215 -25.76 19.89 -8.81
C ALA A 215 -24.58 19.58 -9.74
N PHE A 216 -24.65 18.48 -10.50
CA PHE A 216 -23.60 18.02 -11.41
C PHE A 216 -23.62 18.72 -12.77
N TYR A 217 -24.81 19.11 -13.25
CA TYR A 217 -25.00 19.90 -14.47
C TYR A 217 -25.79 21.18 -14.17
N PRO A 218 -25.18 22.18 -13.51
CA PRO A 218 -25.86 23.42 -13.16
C PRO A 218 -26.42 24.16 -14.38
N ASN A 219 -25.77 24.08 -15.54
CA ASN A 219 -26.22 24.68 -16.80
C ASN A 219 -26.97 23.68 -17.70
N GLY A 220 -27.33 22.51 -17.17
CA GLY A 220 -28.07 21.48 -17.89
C GLY A 220 -27.30 20.91 -19.08
N ASP A 221 -27.88 21.02 -20.28
CA ASP A 221 -27.34 20.37 -21.48
C ASP A 221 -26.05 21.00 -22.01
N ILE A 222 -25.79 22.27 -21.67
CA ILE A 222 -24.53 22.95 -22.04
C ILE A 222 -23.33 22.20 -21.44
N ASP A 223 -23.41 21.83 -20.17
CA ASP A 223 -22.33 21.13 -19.48
C ASP A 223 -22.12 19.72 -20.05
N LYS A 224 -23.22 19.03 -20.40
CA LYS A 224 -23.17 17.71 -21.06
C LYS A 224 -22.52 17.79 -22.43
N LEU A 225 -22.86 18.80 -23.23
CA LEU A 225 -22.26 19.02 -24.54
C LEU A 225 -20.77 19.33 -24.41
N ARG A 226 -20.38 20.19 -23.46
CA ARG A 226 -18.97 20.50 -23.15
C ARG A 226 -18.17 19.23 -22.83
N ASP A 227 -18.73 18.36 -21.98
CA ASP A 227 -18.10 17.07 -21.64
C ASP A 227 -18.01 16.13 -22.85
N GLN A 228 -19.05 16.06 -23.68
CA GLN A 228 -19.09 15.23 -24.88
C GLN A 228 -18.04 15.65 -25.90
N ILE A 229 -17.89 16.97 -26.12
CA ILE A 229 -16.90 17.52 -27.04
C ILE A 229 -15.49 17.12 -26.60
N LEU A 230 -15.16 17.33 -25.32
CA LEU A 230 -13.85 16.94 -24.79
C LEU A 230 -13.62 15.42 -24.90
N HIS A 231 -14.61 14.61 -24.55
CA HIS A 231 -14.51 13.15 -24.66
C HIS A 231 -14.24 12.68 -26.10
N GLN A 232 -14.90 13.30 -27.08
CA GLN A 232 -14.69 13.03 -28.50
C GLN A 232 -13.31 13.49 -28.96
N GLN A 233 -12.86 14.68 -28.56
CA GLN A 233 -11.54 15.20 -28.88
C GLN A 233 -10.42 14.29 -28.34
N ILE A 234 -10.50 13.88 -27.07
CA ILE A 234 -9.55 12.92 -26.48
C ILE A 234 -9.57 11.60 -27.26
N GLN A 235 -10.77 11.09 -27.59
CA GLN A 235 -10.90 9.82 -28.30
C GLN A 235 -10.26 9.86 -29.69
N GLN A 236 -10.50 10.92 -30.45
CA GLN A 236 -10.10 11.05 -31.85
C GLN A 236 -8.63 11.46 -32.02
N GLN A 237 -8.12 12.36 -31.17
CA GLN A 237 -6.81 12.97 -31.36
C GLN A 237 -5.72 12.31 -30.51
N LEU A 238 -6.07 11.87 -29.30
CA LEU A 238 -5.08 11.45 -28.29
C LEU A 238 -5.10 9.94 -28.05
N SER A 239 -6.28 9.33 -27.89
CA SER A 239 -6.39 7.91 -27.50
C SER A 239 -5.82 6.96 -28.56
N SER A 240 -6.06 7.22 -29.85
CA SER A 240 -5.54 6.41 -30.96
C SER A 240 -4.06 6.63 -31.23
N ASN A 241 -3.56 7.85 -31.03
CA ASN A 241 -2.23 8.28 -31.51
C ASN A 241 -1.15 8.24 -30.42
N LEU A 242 -1.53 8.32 -29.15
CA LEU A 242 -0.57 8.31 -28.04
C LEU A 242 -0.19 6.89 -27.64
N SER A 243 1.05 6.53 -27.97
CA SER A 243 1.75 5.41 -27.35
C SER A 243 2.48 5.86 -26.08
N HIS A 244 2.75 4.93 -25.17
CA HIS A 244 3.50 5.17 -23.92
C HIS A 244 4.92 5.72 -24.15
N ASN A 245 5.44 5.61 -25.38
CA ASN A 245 6.74 6.12 -25.82
C ASN A 245 6.66 7.53 -26.47
N SER A 246 5.55 8.26 -26.37
CA SER A 246 5.45 9.60 -26.95
C SER A 246 6.34 10.59 -26.17
N LYS A 247 7.18 11.35 -26.90
CA LYS A 247 7.97 12.47 -26.33
C LYS A 247 7.13 13.58 -25.68
N LEU A 248 5.81 13.57 -25.90
CA LEU A 248 4.87 14.53 -25.33
C LEU A 248 4.73 14.41 -23.81
N LEU A 249 4.80 13.19 -23.28
CA LEU A 249 4.61 12.92 -21.85
C LEU A 249 5.93 12.67 -21.11
N ASN A 250 7.01 12.34 -21.83
CA ASN A 250 8.33 12.05 -21.24
C ASN A 250 8.28 11.05 -20.07
N ILE A 251 7.46 9.99 -20.19
CA ILE A 251 7.40 8.93 -19.19
C ILE A 251 8.74 8.18 -19.19
N PRO A 252 9.42 8.05 -18.04
CA PRO A 252 10.66 7.29 -17.95
C PRO A 252 10.50 5.84 -18.42
N ILE A 253 11.44 5.36 -19.26
CA ILE A 253 11.43 4.01 -19.86
C ILE A 253 11.30 2.90 -18.80
N LYS A 254 11.86 3.15 -17.61
CA LYS A 254 11.78 2.29 -16.42
C LYS A 254 10.34 1.90 -16.01
N TYR A 255 9.34 2.69 -16.38
CA TYR A 255 7.93 2.44 -16.02
C TYR A 255 7.11 1.75 -17.13
N PHE A 256 7.69 1.52 -18.32
CA PHE A 256 6.96 0.96 -19.46
C PHE A 256 6.45 -0.47 -19.22
N THR A 257 7.10 -1.23 -18.34
CA THR A 257 6.67 -2.59 -17.96
C THR A 257 5.28 -2.63 -17.33
N THR A 258 4.88 -1.54 -16.67
CA THR A 258 3.56 -1.41 -16.01
C THR A 258 2.51 -0.71 -16.87
N SER A 259 2.91 -0.22 -18.05
CA SER A 259 2.01 0.42 -19.01
C SER A 259 1.04 -0.62 -19.62
N PRO A 260 -0.26 -0.30 -19.81
CA PRO A 260 -0.90 1.01 -19.71
C PRO A 260 -1.56 1.31 -18.34
N TRP A 261 -1.16 0.66 -17.25
CA TRP A 261 -1.76 0.81 -15.91
C TRP A 261 -3.28 0.52 -15.86
N PRO A 262 -3.72 -0.69 -16.26
CA PRO A 262 -5.15 -1.02 -16.36
C PRO A 262 -5.90 -0.90 -15.03
N SER A 263 -5.26 -1.20 -13.90
CA SER A 263 -5.87 -1.06 -12.57
C SER A 263 -6.17 0.38 -12.20
N ALA A 264 -5.36 1.35 -12.65
CA ALA A 264 -5.60 2.77 -12.43
C ALA A 264 -6.70 3.29 -13.37
N GLN A 265 -6.70 2.85 -14.64
CA GLN A 265 -7.76 3.19 -15.58
C GLN A 265 -9.14 2.71 -15.12
N ALA A 266 -9.21 1.50 -14.54
CA ALA A 266 -10.46 0.95 -14.01
C ALA A 266 -11.06 1.83 -12.91
N GLU A 267 -10.23 2.35 -11.99
CA GLU A 267 -10.69 3.26 -10.92
C GLU A 267 -11.24 4.59 -11.49
N LEU A 268 -10.62 5.16 -12.53
CA LEU A 268 -11.14 6.38 -13.16
C LEU A 268 -12.46 6.17 -13.89
N LEU A 269 -12.67 5.01 -14.53
CA LEU A 269 -13.94 4.71 -15.20
C LEU A 269 -15.12 4.68 -14.22
N LEU A 270 -14.87 4.35 -12.94
CA LEU A 270 -15.87 4.35 -11.88
C LEU A 270 -16.34 5.75 -11.48
N LEU A 271 -15.66 6.82 -11.87
CA LEU A 271 -16.07 8.20 -11.56
C LEU A 271 -17.52 8.50 -11.95
N SER A 272 -17.97 7.93 -13.07
CA SER A 272 -19.35 8.08 -13.57
C SER A 272 -20.40 7.31 -12.76
N ALA A 273 -20.00 6.26 -12.03
CA ALA A 273 -20.89 5.45 -11.21
C ALA A 273 -21.19 6.11 -9.85
N TYR A 274 -20.25 6.88 -9.32
CA TYR A 274 -20.39 7.55 -8.02
C TYR A 274 -21.06 8.92 -8.16
N LYS A 275 -22.00 9.21 -7.26
CA LYS A 275 -22.79 10.45 -7.26
C LYS A 275 -22.26 11.50 -6.27
N THR A 276 -21.69 11.08 -5.14
CA THR A 276 -21.20 12.02 -4.13
C THR A 276 -19.82 12.57 -4.50
N PRO A 277 -19.48 13.82 -4.12
CA PRO A 277 -18.18 14.39 -4.44
C PRO A 277 -17.06 13.67 -3.67
N ARG A 278 -17.32 13.25 -2.43
CA ARG A 278 -16.43 12.42 -1.61
C ARG A 278 -16.06 11.09 -2.29
N ASP A 279 -17.06 10.34 -2.77
CA ASP A 279 -16.82 9.05 -3.43
C ASP A 279 -16.04 9.23 -4.76
N LYS A 280 -16.28 10.33 -5.49
CA LYS A 280 -15.52 10.67 -6.72
C LYS A 280 -14.04 10.95 -6.41
N ILE A 281 -13.74 11.70 -5.36
CA ILE A 281 -12.35 11.93 -4.91
C ILE A 281 -11.70 10.61 -4.48
N GLN A 282 -12.44 9.75 -3.80
CA GLN A 282 -11.91 8.45 -3.38
C GLN A 282 -11.49 7.58 -4.57
N CYS A 283 -12.18 7.69 -5.72
CA CYS A 283 -11.76 7.02 -6.96
C CYS A 283 -10.40 7.55 -7.46
N ILE A 284 -10.22 8.86 -7.43
CA ILE A 284 -8.95 9.50 -7.85
C ILE A 284 -7.84 9.14 -6.87
N TYR A 285 -8.13 9.14 -5.57
CA TYR A 285 -7.19 8.68 -4.54
C TYR A 285 -6.73 7.25 -4.85
N ARG A 286 -7.66 6.31 -5.07
CA ARG A 286 -7.35 4.91 -5.42
C ARG A 286 -6.58 4.80 -6.73
N CYS A 287 -6.94 5.57 -7.75
CA CYS A 287 -6.20 5.63 -9.02
C CYS A 287 -4.74 6.04 -8.78
N CYS A 288 -4.49 7.12 -8.05
CA CYS A 288 -3.15 7.59 -7.72
C CYS A 288 -2.39 6.56 -6.86
N SER A 289 -3.04 5.93 -5.87
CA SER A 289 -2.43 4.87 -5.05
C SER A 289 -2.04 3.66 -5.88
N HIS A 290 -2.87 3.23 -6.84
CA HIS A 290 -2.55 2.15 -7.78
C HIS A 290 -1.33 2.50 -8.64
N ILE A 291 -1.26 3.73 -9.15
CA ILE A 291 -0.09 4.20 -9.91
C ILE A 291 1.16 4.14 -9.03
N ILE A 292 1.14 4.78 -7.85
CA ILE A 292 2.30 4.82 -6.93
C ILE A 292 2.77 3.42 -6.54
N THR A 293 1.85 2.49 -6.29
CA THR A 293 2.18 1.10 -5.93
C THR A 293 2.87 0.37 -7.09
N LEU A 294 2.42 0.60 -8.33
CA LEU A 294 3.03 0.02 -9.51
C LEU A 294 4.42 0.62 -9.79
N LEU A 295 4.57 1.94 -9.64
CA LEU A 295 5.85 2.62 -9.80
C LEU A 295 6.85 2.19 -8.72
N SER A 296 6.42 2.07 -7.46
CA SER A 296 7.31 1.66 -6.37
C SER A 296 7.81 0.22 -6.53
N THR A 297 6.95 -0.69 -7.00
CA THR A 297 7.32 -2.08 -7.28
C THR A 297 8.37 -2.18 -8.40
N SER A 298 8.36 -1.25 -9.36
CA SER A 298 9.31 -1.28 -10.48
C SER A 298 10.73 -0.81 -10.11
N GLN A 299 10.90 -0.01 -9.05
CA GLN A 299 12.20 0.56 -8.66
C GLN A 299 12.66 0.25 -7.23
N ASN A 300 11.84 -0.47 -6.45
CA ASN A 300 12.06 -0.67 -5.01
C ASN A 300 12.34 0.66 -4.27
N SER A 301 11.75 1.76 -4.76
CA SER A 301 11.93 3.12 -4.23
C SER A 301 10.59 3.87 -4.25
N ILE A 302 10.50 4.95 -3.46
CA ILE A 302 9.30 5.77 -3.39
C ILE A 302 9.31 6.70 -4.62
N PRO A 303 8.29 6.65 -5.50
CA PRO A 303 8.26 7.49 -6.70
C PRO A 303 8.05 8.96 -6.31
N SER A 304 8.74 9.86 -7.02
CA SER A 304 8.61 11.31 -6.87
C SER A 304 7.32 11.84 -7.54
N ALA A 305 6.93 13.08 -7.22
CA ALA A 305 5.82 13.77 -7.90
C ALA A 305 5.98 13.83 -9.42
N ASP A 306 7.21 14.06 -9.89
CA ASP A 306 7.56 14.14 -11.32
C ASP A 306 7.44 12.80 -12.06
N ASP A 307 7.45 11.68 -11.32
CA ASP A 307 7.19 10.36 -11.88
C ASP A 307 5.67 10.07 -11.98
N LEU A 308 4.85 10.67 -11.10
CA LEU A 308 3.41 10.44 -11.03
C LEU A 308 2.64 11.17 -12.13
N LEU A 309 2.88 12.48 -12.30
CA LEU A 309 2.04 13.34 -13.14
C LEU A 309 2.01 12.88 -14.63
N PRO A 310 3.14 12.55 -15.29
CA PRO A 310 3.13 12.03 -16.66
C PRO A 310 2.30 10.75 -16.83
N VAL A 311 2.41 9.84 -15.86
CA VAL A 311 1.66 8.58 -15.85
C VAL A 311 0.18 8.86 -15.63
N LEU A 312 -0.17 9.76 -14.72
CA LEU A 312 -1.55 10.17 -14.47
C LEU A 312 -2.19 10.77 -15.72
N ILE A 313 -1.50 11.66 -16.43
CA ILE A 313 -1.99 12.22 -17.71
C ILE A 313 -2.28 11.09 -18.71
N PHE A 314 -1.35 10.14 -18.87
CA PHE A 314 -1.53 9.01 -19.76
C PHE A 314 -2.77 8.17 -19.39
N VAL A 315 -2.94 7.87 -18.09
CA VAL A 315 -4.08 7.09 -17.58
C VAL A 315 -5.39 7.83 -17.79
N VAL A 316 -5.44 9.16 -17.59
CA VAL A 316 -6.63 9.98 -17.87
C VAL A 316 -7.00 9.94 -19.35
N ILE A 317 -6.02 10.08 -20.24
CA ILE A 317 -6.24 10.00 -21.70
C ILE A 317 -6.75 8.62 -22.11
N LYS A 318 -6.11 7.55 -21.63
CA LYS A 318 -6.45 6.17 -22.03
C LYS A 318 -7.77 5.69 -21.43
N SER A 319 -8.07 6.07 -20.19
CA SER A 319 -9.37 5.76 -19.58
C SER A 319 -10.50 6.56 -20.23
N ASN A 320 -10.22 7.79 -20.69
CA ASN A 320 -11.19 8.71 -21.29
C ASN A 320 -12.53 8.72 -20.52
N ALA A 321 -12.46 8.87 -19.20
CA ALA A 321 -13.63 8.82 -18.33
C ALA A 321 -14.67 9.87 -18.76
N ARG A 322 -15.95 9.53 -18.63
CA ARG A 322 -17.05 10.43 -19.02
C ARG A 322 -17.20 11.56 -18.00
N SER A 323 -17.59 12.73 -18.49
CA SER A 323 -17.92 13.90 -17.66
C SER A 323 -16.82 14.34 -16.69
N ILE A 324 -15.59 14.37 -17.18
CA ILE A 324 -14.43 14.81 -16.39
C ILE A 324 -14.57 16.29 -16.00
N LEU A 325 -15.03 17.17 -16.88
CA LEU A 325 -15.11 18.61 -16.58
C LEU A 325 -16.19 18.90 -15.56
N SER A 326 -17.39 18.36 -15.76
CA SER A 326 -18.45 18.45 -14.76
C SER A 326 -18.09 17.79 -13.44
N THR A 327 -17.27 16.73 -13.44
CA THR A 327 -16.74 16.14 -12.20
C THR A 327 -15.81 17.11 -11.46
N ILE A 328 -14.92 17.79 -12.16
CA ILE A 328 -14.01 18.79 -11.55
C ILE A 328 -14.81 19.93 -10.95
N GLU A 329 -15.75 20.49 -11.70
CA GLU A 329 -16.59 21.60 -11.25
C GLU A 329 -17.43 21.19 -10.03
N TYR A 330 -18.13 20.06 -10.11
CA TYR A 330 -18.95 19.52 -9.03
C TYR A 330 -18.15 19.31 -7.74
N VAL A 331 -16.99 18.66 -7.82
CA VAL A 331 -16.15 18.40 -6.64
C VAL A 331 -15.59 19.70 -6.06
N ASN A 332 -15.16 20.64 -6.91
CA ASN A 332 -14.65 21.93 -6.47
C ASN A 332 -15.71 22.77 -5.76
N THR A 333 -16.98 22.68 -6.18
CA THR A 333 -18.09 23.39 -5.54
C THR A 333 -18.48 22.78 -4.19
N PHE A 334 -18.61 21.44 -4.11
CA PHE A 334 -19.23 20.80 -2.95
C PHE A 334 -18.26 20.20 -1.92
N TYR A 335 -16.98 19.98 -2.25
CA TYR A 335 -16.06 19.25 -1.36
C TYR A 335 -14.66 19.86 -1.25
N ARG A 336 -14.32 20.91 -2.01
CA ARG A 336 -12.98 21.51 -2.00
C ARG A 336 -12.46 21.87 -0.61
N ASN A 337 -13.31 22.42 0.24
CA ASN A 337 -12.94 22.86 1.59
C ASN A 337 -12.79 21.71 2.59
N GLU A 338 -13.31 20.51 2.28
CA GLU A 338 -13.19 19.33 3.14
C GLU A 338 -11.93 18.49 2.83
N MET A 339 -11.26 18.77 1.70
CA MET A 339 -10.05 18.03 1.31
C MET A 339 -8.85 18.42 2.18
N THR A 340 -8.16 17.43 2.74
CA THR A 340 -6.95 17.64 3.55
C THR A 340 -5.84 16.66 3.17
N GLY A 341 -4.59 17.06 3.40
CA GLY A 341 -3.40 16.22 3.19
C GLY A 341 -3.27 15.67 1.76
N GLU A 342 -3.11 14.35 1.65
CA GLU A 342 -2.90 13.64 0.38
C GLU A 342 -4.07 13.78 -0.61
N GLN A 343 -5.31 13.87 -0.12
CA GLN A 343 -6.49 13.99 -1.00
C GLN A 343 -6.44 15.27 -1.81
N SER A 344 -6.10 16.39 -1.18
CA SER A 344 -5.94 17.70 -1.85
C SER A 344 -4.80 17.68 -2.86
N TYR A 345 -3.69 17.03 -2.51
CA TYR A 345 -2.55 16.86 -3.41
C TYR A 345 -2.92 16.05 -4.67
N TYR A 346 -3.50 14.85 -4.53
CA TYR A 346 -3.89 14.03 -5.68
C TYR A 346 -4.99 14.68 -6.52
N TRP A 347 -5.93 15.37 -5.88
CA TRP A 347 -6.95 16.14 -6.60
C TRP A 347 -6.33 17.25 -7.45
N THR A 348 -5.36 17.98 -6.90
CA THR A 348 -4.62 19.01 -7.62
C THR A 348 -3.87 18.42 -8.82
N GLN A 349 -3.17 17.29 -8.64
CA GLN A 349 -2.48 16.60 -9.74
C GLN A 349 -3.44 16.15 -10.84
N PHE A 350 -4.62 15.63 -10.46
CA PHE A 350 -5.67 15.27 -11.42
C PHE A 350 -6.18 16.47 -12.21
N CYS A 351 -6.45 17.60 -11.53
CA CYS A 351 -6.86 18.83 -12.20
C CYS A 351 -5.79 19.36 -13.16
N SER A 352 -4.52 19.35 -12.75
CA SER A 352 -3.38 19.72 -13.60
C SER A 352 -3.27 18.81 -14.82
N ALA A 353 -3.47 17.51 -14.65
CA ALA A 353 -3.44 16.56 -15.76
C ALA A 353 -4.54 16.85 -16.80
N VAL A 354 -5.77 17.14 -16.35
CA VAL A 354 -6.87 17.49 -17.24
C VAL A 354 -6.64 18.82 -17.95
N GLU A 355 -6.09 19.82 -17.25
CA GLU A 355 -5.78 21.13 -17.85
C GLU A 355 -4.65 21.04 -18.89
N PHE A 356 -3.65 20.21 -18.63
CA PHE A 356 -2.61 19.88 -19.61
C PHE A 356 -3.20 19.25 -20.88
N ILE A 357 -4.14 18.30 -20.73
CA ILE A 357 -4.82 17.66 -21.87
C ILE A 357 -5.58 18.70 -22.70
N LYS A 358 -6.33 19.61 -22.07
CA LYS A 358 -7.02 20.70 -22.79
C LYS A 358 -6.04 21.57 -23.56
N THR A 359 -4.90 21.90 -22.95
CA THR A 359 -3.88 22.75 -23.56
C THR A 359 -3.32 22.09 -24.83
N ILE A 360 -3.05 20.79 -24.80
CA ILE A 360 -2.61 20.04 -25.98
C ILE A 360 -3.68 20.07 -27.08
N LEU A 361 -4.93 19.75 -26.73
CA LEU A 361 -6.05 19.73 -27.69
C LEU A 361 -6.27 21.10 -28.35
N ASN A 362 -6.11 22.19 -27.60
CA ASN A 362 -6.24 23.55 -28.13
C ASN A 362 -5.08 23.93 -29.06
N ASN A 363 -3.85 23.49 -28.76
CA ASN A 363 -2.68 23.80 -29.58
C ASN A 363 -2.69 23.04 -30.92
N ASP A 364 -3.19 21.80 -30.94
CA ASP A 364 -3.34 21.04 -32.18
C ASP A 364 -4.38 21.66 -33.13
N GLN A 365 -5.40 22.35 -32.59
CA GLN A 365 -6.38 23.11 -33.40
C GLN A 365 -5.82 24.40 -34.01
N GLN A 366 -4.68 24.92 -33.53
CA GLN A 366 -4.01 26.10 -34.11
C GLN A 366 -3.02 25.72 -35.23
N LEU A 367 -2.73 24.43 -35.40
CA LEU A 367 -1.80 23.90 -36.40
C LEU A 367 -2.50 23.22 -37.59
N SER A 368 -3.84 23.18 -37.58
CA SER A 368 -4.72 22.78 -38.68
C SER A 368 -5.48 23.97 -39.23
#